data_AF-A0A0U3EB09-F1
#
_entry.id   AF-A0A0U3EB09-F1
#
_cell.length_a   1.000
_cell.length_b   1.000
_cell.length_c   1.000
_cell.angle_alpha   90.00
_cell.angle_beta   90.00
_cell.angle_gamma   90.00
#
_symmetry.space_group_name_H-M   'P 1'
#
loop_
_entity.id
_entity.type
_entity.pdbx_description
1 polymer ?
#
loop_
_entity_poly.entity_id
_entity_poly.type
_entity_poly.pdbx_seq_one_letter_code
_entity_poly.pdbx_strand_id
1 'polypeptide(L)'
;MRFDSLIGLIIEESSLALKHVVAALISLVFNPYSFAVALFPISAWKDGNPYYAFISLASLAIFPFTFHYHGVKSGKTNWNVDERWKRPKYLLLSSTGGFIGSSLLGLMGAKYLSIATAVYATTAFFVAIASYFIKVSVHVSTAVTTAIVLGWALGLWWGVAFGAIALVVAWSRVVLKAHRPVEVAEAYAISSFSSILILSVLRAIPM
;
A
#
# COMPACT_ATOMS: atom_id res chain seq x y z
N MET A 1 9.98 -46.52 14.11
CA MET A 1 9.67 -45.08 14.20
C MET A 1 8.98 -44.82 15.52
N ARG A 2 9.45 -43.87 16.32
CA ARG A 2 8.89 -43.57 17.65
C ARG A 2 7.60 -42.76 17.47
N PHE A 3 6.55 -43.08 18.21
CA PHE A 3 5.26 -42.40 18.15
C PHE A 3 5.39 -40.87 18.33
N ASP A 4 6.38 -40.43 19.12
CA ASP A 4 6.74 -39.04 19.35
C ASP A 4 7.18 -38.30 18.07
N SER A 5 7.80 -38.99 17.11
CA SER A 5 8.21 -38.35 15.84
C SER A 5 7.03 -38.09 14.91
N LEU A 6 5.95 -38.89 15.02
CA LEU A 6 4.72 -38.72 14.23
C LEU A 6 3.87 -37.57 14.77
N ILE A 7 3.75 -37.43 16.09
CA ILE A 7 3.05 -36.31 16.73
C ILE A 7 3.78 -34.98 16.43
N GLY A 8 5.12 -34.97 16.49
CA GLY A 8 5.93 -33.80 16.13
C GLY A 8 5.69 -33.32 14.69
N LEU A 9 5.66 -34.25 13.72
CA LEU A 9 5.40 -33.94 12.31
C LEU A 9 3.99 -33.34 12.09
N ILE A 10 2.96 -33.90 12.73
CA ILE A 10 1.57 -33.41 12.60
C ILE A 10 1.43 -31.99 13.17
N ILE A 11 2.07 -31.72 14.31
CA ILE A 11 2.08 -30.38 14.92
C ILE A 11 2.82 -29.39 14.02
N GLU A 12 3.95 -29.78 13.44
CA GLU A 12 4.71 -28.93 12.53
C GLU A 12 3.93 -28.60 11.26
N GLU A 13 3.32 -29.59 10.61
CA GLU A 13 2.50 -29.39 9.40
C GLU A 13 1.28 -28.49 9.68
N SER A 14 0.55 -28.73 10.78
CA SER A 14 -0.60 -27.91 11.15
C SER A 14 -0.21 -26.47 11.49
N SER A 15 0.92 -26.26 12.16
CA SER A 15 1.45 -24.93 12.45
C SER A 15 1.84 -24.17 11.18
N LEU A 16 2.42 -24.87 10.20
CA LEU A 16 2.82 -24.32 8.92
C LEU A 16 1.58 -23.93 8.09
N ALA A 17 0.55 -24.78 8.09
CA ALA A 17 -0.72 -24.51 7.43
C ALA A 17 -1.40 -23.27 8.02
N LEU A 18 -1.49 -23.19 9.36
CA LEU A 18 -2.07 -22.03 10.05
C LEU A 18 -1.31 -20.74 9.71
N LYS A 19 0.02 -20.77 9.73
CA LYS A 19 0.87 -19.64 9.38
C LYS A 19 0.59 -19.14 7.95
N HIS A 20 0.46 -20.06 6.99
CA HIS A 20 0.12 -19.71 5.60
C HIS A 20 -1.29 -19.12 5.46
N VAL A 21 -2.28 -19.66 6.16
CA VAL A 21 -3.66 -19.14 6.16
C VAL A 21 -3.70 -17.72 6.73
N VAL A 22 -3.06 -17.48 7.87
CA VAL A 22 -2.99 -16.16 8.51
C VAL A 22 -2.30 -15.15 7.58
N ALA A 23 -1.19 -15.54 6.96
CA ALA A 23 -0.50 -14.67 6.00
C ALA A 23 -1.38 -14.35 4.78
N ALA A 24 -2.14 -15.31 4.26
CA ALA A 24 -3.07 -15.09 3.15
C ALA A 24 -4.20 -14.11 3.54
N LEU A 25 -4.77 -14.26 4.73
CA LEU A 25 -5.79 -13.35 5.27
C LEU A 25 -5.26 -11.93 5.43
N ILE A 26 -4.08 -11.75 6.02
CA ILE A 26 -3.42 -10.45 6.14
C ILE A 26 -3.22 -9.83 4.75
N SER A 27 -2.72 -10.60 3.79
CA SER A 27 -2.49 -10.07 2.45
C SER A 27 -3.79 -9.69 1.73
N LEU A 28 -4.90 -10.38 2.02
CA LEU A 28 -6.21 -10.08 1.45
C LEU A 28 -6.79 -8.80 2.05
N VAL A 29 -6.78 -8.69 3.38
CA VAL A 29 -7.32 -7.54 4.13
C VAL A 29 -6.51 -6.28 3.85
N PHE A 30 -5.18 -6.38 3.90
CA PHE A 30 -4.26 -5.26 3.70
C PHE A 30 -3.71 -5.24 2.26
N ASN A 31 -4.61 -5.36 1.30
CA ASN A 31 -4.28 -5.15 -0.11
C ASN A 31 -4.04 -3.65 -0.38
N PRO A 32 -3.33 -3.28 -1.47
CA PRO A 32 -2.99 -1.88 -1.74
C PRO A 32 -4.19 -0.94 -1.83
N TYR A 33 -5.36 -1.43 -2.24
CA TYR A 33 -6.55 -0.59 -2.41
C TYR A 33 -7.27 -0.32 -1.09
N SER A 34 -7.20 -1.24 -0.11
CA SER A 34 -7.89 -1.06 1.18
C SER A 34 -7.27 0.03 2.04
N PHE A 35 -5.98 0.33 1.88
CA PHE A 35 -5.30 1.40 2.61
C PHE A 35 -5.86 2.80 2.32
N ALA A 36 -6.53 3.02 1.18
CA ALA A 36 -7.21 4.29 0.92
C ALA A 36 -8.33 4.58 1.94
N VAL A 37 -8.94 3.55 2.53
CA VAL A 37 -9.95 3.70 3.59
C VAL A 37 -9.32 4.32 4.85
N ALA A 38 -8.04 4.06 5.10
CA ALA A 38 -7.34 4.62 6.26
C ALA A 38 -7.18 6.15 6.21
N LEU A 39 -7.50 6.79 5.07
CA LEU A 39 -7.43 8.24 4.91
C LEU A 39 -8.71 8.99 5.34
N PHE A 40 -9.80 8.27 5.63
CA PHE A 40 -11.05 8.86 6.13
C PHE A 40 -10.87 9.75 7.37
N PRO A 41 -10.08 9.37 8.39
CA PRO A 41 -9.83 10.23 9.55
C PRO A 41 -9.13 11.54 9.20
N ILE A 42 -8.26 11.57 8.17
CA ILE A 42 -7.64 12.82 7.69
C ILE A 42 -8.73 13.76 7.15
N SER A 43 -9.59 13.23 6.26
CA SER A 43 -10.71 13.97 5.68
C SER A 43 -11.63 14.56 6.75
N ALA A 44 -12.01 13.77 7.74
CA ALA A 44 -12.94 14.18 8.78
C ALA A 44 -12.31 15.13 9.80
N TRP A 45 -11.10 14.84 10.30
CA TRP A 45 -10.53 15.56 11.43
C TRP A 45 -9.58 16.70 11.04
N LYS A 46 -8.98 16.65 9.85
CA LYS A 46 -8.04 17.69 9.39
C LYS A 46 -8.64 18.61 8.35
N ASP A 47 -9.38 18.08 7.39
CA ASP A 47 -10.04 18.89 6.36
C ASP A 47 -11.48 19.26 6.72
N GLY A 48 -12.02 18.73 7.84
CA GLY A 48 -13.34 19.10 8.38
C GLY A 48 -14.53 18.63 7.55
N ASN A 49 -14.31 17.79 6.53
CA ASN A 49 -15.37 17.32 5.65
C ASN A 49 -15.09 15.87 5.22
N PRO A 50 -15.89 14.88 5.66
CA PRO A 50 -15.68 13.47 5.32
C PRO A 50 -15.94 13.15 3.84
N TYR A 51 -16.60 14.03 3.08
CA TYR A 51 -16.87 13.79 1.66
C TYR A 51 -15.59 13.75 0.81
N TYR A 52 -14.54 14.45 1.22
CA TYR A 52 -13.25 14.43 0.53
C TYR A 52 -12.63 13.01 0.50
N ALA A 53 -12.91 12.18 1.52
CA ALA A 53 -12.46 10.80 1.59
C ALA A 53 -12.98 9.95 0.42
N PHE A 54 -14.19 10.23 -0.10
CA PHE A 54 -14.72 9.51 -1.25
C PHE A 54 -13.97 9.85 -2.54
N ILE A 55 -13.47 11.08 -2.68
CA ILE A 55 -12.64 11.49 -3.82
C ILE A 55 -11.28 10.79 -3.76
N SER A 56 -10.67 10.75 -2.56
CA SER A 56 -9.43 10.01 -2.35
C SER A 56 -9.61 8.49 -2.58
N LEU A 57 -10.68 7.90 -2.06
CA LEU A 57 -11.02 6.49 -2.28
C LEU A 57 -11.28 6.20 -3.77
N ALA A 58 -12.00 7.07 -4.46
CA ALA A 58 -12.26 6.91 -5.89
C ALA A 58 -10.97 6.95 -6.70
N SER A 59 -10.07 7.90 -6.41
CA SER A 59 -8.82 8.10 -7.15
C SER A 59 -7.74 7.07 -6.84
N LEU A 60 -7.56 6.69 -5.57
CA LEU A 60 -6.48 5.78 -5.12
C LEU A 60 -6.88 4.30 -5.12
N ALA A 61 -8.17 3.99 -5.00
CA ALA A 61 -8.63 2.60 -4.91
C ALA A 61 -9.55 2.22 -6.07
N ILE A 62 -10.73 2.85 -6.19
CA ILE A 62 -11.76 2.39 -7.13
C ILE A 62 -11.26 2.48 -8.57
N PHE A 63 -10.76 3.64 -8.98
CA PHE A 63 -10.24 3.85 -10.32
C PHE A 63 -9.17 2.82 -10.71
N PRO A 64 -8.01 2.71 -10.01
CA PRO A 64 -7.01 1.72 -10.39
C PRO A 64 -7.49 0.27 -10.25
N PHE A 65 -8.33 -0.03 -9.25
CA PHE A 65 -8.91 -1.36 -9.07
C PHE A 65 -9.76 -1.78 -10.28
N THR A 66 -10.60 -0.90 -10.84
CA THR A 66 -11.42 -1.26 -12.00
C THR A 66 -10.56 -1.70 -13.19
N PHE A 67 -9.47 -1.00 -13.47
CA PHE A 67 -8.56 -1.38 -14.56
C PHE A 67 -7.77 -2.65 -14.26
N HIS A 68 -7.35 -2.84 -13.01
CA HIS A 68 -6.72 -4.08 -12.58
C HIS A 68 -7.69 -5.25 -12.72
N TYR A 69 -8.92 -5.11 -12.25
CA TYR A 69 -10.00 -6.09 -12.35
C TYR A 69 -10.27 -6.49 -13.80
N HIS A 70 -10.43 -5.53 -14.71
CA HIS A 70 -10.59 -5.81 -16.14
C HIS A 70 -9.38 -6.56 -16.71
N GLY A 71 -8.17 -6.22 -16.26
CA GLY A 71 -6.94 -6.94 -16.61
C GLY A 71 -6.97 -8.39 -16.15
N VAL A 72 -7.47 -8.67 -14.94
CA VAL A 72 -7.63 -10.02 -14.41
C VAL A 72 -8.69 -10.81 -15.19
N LYS A 73 -9.87 -10.21 -15.40
CA LYS A 73 -10.98 -10.86 -16.12
C LYS A 73 -10.66 -11.16 -17.58
N SER A 74 -9.84 -10.34 -18.23
CA SER A 74 -9.38 -10.57 -19.60
C SER A 74 -8.15 -11.49 -19.72
N GLY A 75 -7.67 -12.07 -18.61
CA GLY A 75 -6.48 -12.92 -18.60
C GLY A 75 -5.15 -12.20 -18.86
N LYS A 76 -5.16 -10.85 -18.91
CA LYS A 76 -3.96 -10.04 -19.16
C LYS A 76 -3.03 -10.01 -17.95
N THR A 77 -3.55 -10.18 -16.73
CA THR A 77 -2.78 -10.24 -15.49
C THR A 77 -3.50 -11.12 -14.46
N ASN A 78 -2.88 -11.32 -13.29
CA ASN A 78 -3.51 -11.92 -12.12
C ASN A 78 -3.66 -10.89 -10.97
N TRP A 79 -4.29 -11.32 -9.88
CA TRP A 79 -4.57 -10.47 -8.71
C TRP A 79 -3.32 -9.95 -7.99
N ASN A 80 -2.17 -10.63 -8.11
CA ASN A 80 -0.91 -10.22 -7.50
C ASN A 80 0.01 -9.45 -8.47
N VAL A 81 -0.35 -9.40 -9.75
CA VAL A 81 0.50 -8.90 -10.84
C VAL A 81 1.91 -9.48 -10.72
N ASP A 82 1.99 -10.82 -10.71
CA ASP A 82 3.24 -11.54 -10.42
C ASP A 82 4.36 -11.22 -11.42
N GLU A 83 3.97 -11.03 -12.68
CA GLU A 83 4.88 -10.62 -13.75
C GLU A 83 5.30 -9.16 -13.58
N ARG A 84 6.58 -8.98 -13.21
CA ARG A 84 7.17 -7.67 -12.94
C ARG A 84 6.90 -6.64 -14.04
N TRP A 85 7.07 -7.03 -15.31
CA TRP A 85 6.93 -6.12 -16.46
C TRP A 85 5.50 -5.59 -16.66
N LYS A 86 4.49 -6.24 -16.08
CA LYS A 86 3.09 -5.78 -16.11
C LYS A 86 2.79 -4.71 -15.05
N ARG A 87 3.59 -4.63 -13.98
CA ARG A 87 3.34 -3.76 -12.82
C ARG A 87 3.40 -2.27 -13.13
N PRO A 88 4.39 -1.74 -13.89
CA PRO A 88 4.48 -0.32 -14.15
C PRO A 88 3.19 0.26 -14.73
N LYS A 89 2.52 -0.47 -15.64
CA LYS A 89 1.25 -0.03 -16.23
C LYS A 89 0.18 0.27 -15.16
N TYR A 90 -0.04 -0.64 -14.22
CA TYR A 90 -1.07 -0.48 -13.19
C TYR A 90 -0.67 0.56 -12.13
N LEU A 91 0.63 0.63 -11.81
CA LEU A 91 1.16 1.61 -10.87
C LEU A 91 1.15 3.03 -11.43
N LEU A 92 1.49 3.21 -12.71
CA LEU A 92 1.37 4.50 -13.41
C LEU A 92 -0.09 4.96 -13.48
N LEU A 93 -1.03 4.04 -13.73
CA LEU A 93 -2.45 4.38 -13.68
C LEU A 93 -2.89 4.83 -12.27
N SER A 94 -2.44 4.12 -11.23
CA SER A 94 -2.69 4.49 -9.84
C SER A 94 -2.09 5.87 -9.51
N SER A 95 -0.89 6.14 -10.04
CA SER A 95 -0.22 7.43 -9.91
C SER A 95 -1.00 8.55 -10.59
N THR A 96 -1.42 8.36 -11.85
CA THR A 96 -2.23 9.33 -12.60
C THR A 96 -3.56 9.61 -11.89
N GLY A 97 -4.27 8.55 -11.45
CA GLY A 97 -5.50 8.69 -10.68
C GLY A 97 -5.28 9.49 -9.40
N GLY A 98 -4.23 9.17 -8.65
CA GLY A 98 -3.84 9.89 -7.45
C GLY A 98 -3.48 11.36 -7.70
N PHE A 99 -2.75 11.71 -8.76
CA PHE A 99 -2.45 13.11 -9.07
C PHE A 99 -3.71 13.90 -9.45
N ILE A 100 -4.63 13.31 -10.23
CA ILE A 100 -5.92 13.93 -10.55
C ILE A 100 -6.73 14.14 -9.26
N GLY A 101 -6.85 13.11 -8.42
CA GLY A 101 -7.55 13.18 -7.14
C GLY A 101 -6.97 14.24 -6.21
N SER A 102 -5.63 14.29 -6.10
CA SER A 102 -4.91 15.29 -5.32
C SER A 102 -5.21 16.71 -5.79
N SER A 103 -5.16 16.95 -7.11
CA SER A 103 -5.45 18.27 -7.67
C SER A 103 -6.89 18.70 -7.41
N LEU A 104 -7.87 17.79 -7.62
CA LEU A 104 -9.28 18.06 -7.33
C LEU A 104 -9.50 18.39 -5.85
N LEU A 105 -8.92 17.60 -4.95
CA LEU A 105 -8.98 17.85 -3.50
C LEU A 105 -8.38 19.21 -3.13
N GLY A 106 -7.25 19.57 -3.72
CA GLY A 106 -6.59 20.87 -3.51
C GLY A 106 -7.48 22.03 -3.95
N LEU A 107 -8.11 21.92 -5.13
CA LEU A 107 -9.06 22.92 -5.63
C LEU A 107 -10.32 23.06 -4.75
N MET A 108 -10.70 21.99 -4.04
CA MET A 108 -11.83 21.99 -3.10
C MET A 108 -11.46 22.44 -1.68
N GLY A 109 -10.20 22.82 -1.44
CA GLY A 109 -9.71 23.26 -0.13
C GLY A 109 -9.32 22.14 0.84
N ALA A 110 -9.31 20.87 0.41
CA ALA A 110 -8.95 19.72 1.24
C ALA A 110 -7.41 19.56 1.35
N LYS A 111 -6.77 20.47 2.09
CA LYS A 111 -5.31 20.61 2.18
C LYS A 111 -4.60 19.32 2.57
N TYR A 112 -5.01 18.67 3.66
CA TYR A 112 -4.29 17.51 4.19
C TYR A 112 -4.50 16.27 3.33
N LEU A 113 -5.72 16.02 2.89
CA LEU A 113 -6.03 14.88 2.05
C LEU A 113 -5.48 15.04 0.63
N SER A 114 -5.40 16.26 0.09
CA SER A 114 -4.69 16.55 -1.16
C SER A 114 -3.22 16.14 -1.06
N ILE A 115 -2.48 16.63 -0.05
CA ILE A 115 -1.08 16.25 0.19
C ILE A 115 -0.93 14.74 0.38
N ALA A 116 -1.79 14.13 1.21
CA ALA A 116 -1.77 12.68 1.44
C ALA A 116 -1.91 11.94 0.10
N THR A 117 -2.88 12.32 -0.72
CA THR A 117 -3.15 11.70 -2.01
C THR A 117 -1.99 11.91 -3.00
N ALA A 118 -1.34 13.08 -3.00
CA ALA A 118 -0.11 13.33 -3.76
C ALA A 118 1.06 12.42 -3.35
N VAL A 119 1.20 12.15 -2.04
CA VAL A 119 2.24 11.25 -1.51
C VAL A 119 2.02 9.81 -1.99
N TYR A 120 0.78 9.31 -2.01
CA TYR A 120 0.46 8.00 -2.60
C TYR A 120 0.74 8.00 -4.11
N ALA A 121 0.30 9.03 -4.83
CA ALA A 121 0.49 9.15 -6.28
C ALA A 121 1.98 9.11 -6.65
N THR A 122 2.80 9.85 -5.90
CA THR A 122 4.25 9.89 -6.08
C THR A 122 4.90 8.57 -5.72
N THR A 123 4.50 7.95 -4.60
CA THR A 123 5.06 6.65 -4.24
C THR A 123 4.72 5.59 -5.29
N ALA A 124 3.48 5.58 -5.82
CA ALA A 124 3.11 4.71 -6.92
C ALA A 124 3.96 4.97 -8.18
N PHE A 125 4.27 6.23 -8.49
CA PHE A 125 5.18 6.60 -9.58
C PHE A 125 6.59 6.02 -9.37
N PHE A 126 7.22 6.28 -8.23
CA PHE A 126 8.58 5.78 -7.94
C PHE A 126 8.63 4.25 -7.93
N VAL A 127 7.61 3.58 -7.37
CA VAL A 127 7.51 2.11 -7.40
C VAL A 127 7.28 1.60 -8.83
N ALA A 128 6.56 2.33 -9.68
CA ALA A 128 6.41 2.01 -11.10
C ALA A 128 7.77 2.07 -11.83
N ILE A 129 8.52 3.16 -11.63
CA ILE A 129 9.85 3.33 -12.22
C ILE A 129 10.80 2.24 -11.73
N ALA A 130 10.85 1.99 -10.42
CA ALA A 130 11.66 0.93 -9.85
C ALA A 130 11.26 -0.46 -10.38
N SER A 131 9.98 -0.69 -10.65
CA SER A 131 9.46 -1.97 -11.17
C SER A 131 9.99 -2.33 -12.57
N TYR A 132 10.57 -1.40 -13.33
CA TYR A 132 11.31 -1.73 -14.55
C TYR A 132 12.64 -2.45 -14.27
N PHE A 133 13.25 -2.21 -13.11
CA PHE A 133 14.60 -2.67 -12.76
C PHE A 133 14.62 -3.75 -11.68
N ILE A 134 13.74 -3.66 -10.68
CA ILE A 134 13.68 -4.56 -9.51
C ILE A 134 12.22 -4.93 -9.18
N LYS A 135 12.01 -6.01 -8.42
CA LYS A 135 10.66 -6.46 -8.05
C LYS A 135 10.28 -5.88 -6.69
N VAL A 136 9.62 -4.74 -6.66
CA VAL A 136 9.21 -4.08 -5.41
C VAL A 136 7.87 -4.61 -4.88
N SER A 137 7.72 -4.73 -3.57
CA SER A 137 6.44 -5.14 -2.95
C SER A 137 5.45 -3.98 -2.81
N VAL A 138 4.44 -3.93 -3.69
CA VAL A 138 3.40 -2.87 -3.67
C VAL A 138 2.59 -2.87 -2.36
N HIS A 139 2.29 -4.03 -1.77
CA HIS A 139 1.57 -4.11 -0.50
C HIS A 139 2.35 -3.41 0.63
N VAL A 140 3.65 -3.69 0.72
CA VAL A 140 4.54 -3.07 1.72
C VAL A 140 4.69 -1.58 1.42
N SER A 141 4.93 -1.21 0.17
CA SER A 141 5.04 0.20 -0.24
C SER A 141 3.82 1.02 0.18
N THR A 142 2.61 0.53 -0.08
CA THR A 142 1.37 1.20 0.31
C THR A 142 1.21 1.26 1.84
N ALA A 143 1.52 0.18 2.56
CA ALA A 143 1.43 0.15 4.02
C ALA A 143 2.39 1.17 4.67
N VAL A 144 3.64 1.24 4.20
CA VAL A 144 4.65 2.21 4.66
C VAL A 144 4.22 3.64 4.36
N THR A 145 3.73 3.89 3.15
CA THR A 145 3.20 5.20 2.75
C THR A 145 2.06 5.62 3.69
N THR A 146 1.15 4.69 4.00
CA THR A 146 0.03 4.92 4.92
C THR A 146 0.53 5.31 6.30
N ALA A 147 1.50 4.56 6.85
CA ALA A 147 2.09 4.86 8.15
C ALA A 147 2.70 6.28 8.19
N ILE A 148 3.44 6.66 7.16
CA ILE A 148 4.07 7.99 7.07
C ILE A 148 3.02 9.09 6.94
N VAL A 149 2.03 8.92 6.06
CA VAL A 149 0.96 9.89 5.84
C VAL A 149 0.12 10.09 7.09
N LEU A 150 -0.28 9.02 7.78
CA LEU A 150 -1.06 9.11 9.01
C LEU A 150 -0.23 9.66 10.17
N GLY A 151 1.05 9.30 10.25
CA GLY A 151 1.99 9.90 11.21
C GLY A 151 2.12 11.41 11.01
N TRP A 152 2.23 11.85 9.76
CA TRP A 152 2.31 13.27 9.38
C TRP A 152 1.01 14.02 9.68
N ALA A 153 -0.14 13.48 9.29
CA ALA A 153 -1.43 14.16 9.41
C ALA A 153 -2.00 14.08 10.82
N LEU A 154 -2.01 12.90 11.45
CA LEU A 154 -2.75 12.62 12.68
C LEU A 154 -1.84 12.45 13.91
N GLY A 155 -0.53 12.46 13.72
CA GLY A 155 0.47 12.42 14.79
C GLY A 155 1.16 11.06 14.94
N LEU A 156 2.23 11.04 15.74
CA LEU A 156 3.17 9.94 15.85
C LEU A 156 2.52 8.57 16.12
N TRP A 157 1.53 8.51 17.01
CA TRP A 157 0.90 7.25 17.40
C TRP A 157 0.16 6.56 16.26
N TRP A 158 -0.47 7.34 15.37
CA TRP A 158 -1.08 6.79 14.16
C TRP A 158 -0.01 6.21 13.23
N GLY A 159 1.12 6.90 13.08
CA GLY A 159 2.24 6.42 12.29
C GLY A 159 2.87 5.14 12.86
N VAL A 160 3.05 5.05 14.17
CA VAL A 160 3.58 3.85 14.84
C VAL A 160 2.62 2.66 14.68
N ALA A 161 1.32 2.87 14.89
CA ALA A 161 0.32 1.81 14.74
C ALA A 161 0.30 1.24 13.31
N PHE A 162 0.28 2.11 12.29
CA PHE A 162 0.32 1.67 10.90
C PHE A 162 1.70 1.17 10.46
N GLY A 163 2.78 1.63 11.10
CA GLY A 163 4.13 1.08 10.92
C GLY A 163 4.20 -0.38 11.38
N ALA A 164 3.57 -0.71 12.51
CA ALA A 164 3.43 -2.10 12.95
C ALA A 164 2.60 -2.93 11.96
N ILE A 165 1.52 -2.38 11.40
CA ILE A 165 0.76 -3.03 10.32
C ILE A 165 1.65 -3.28 9.09
N ALA A 166 2.51 -2.32 8.71
CA ALA A 166 3.43 -2.50 7.59
C ALA A 166 4.42 -3.66 7.82
N LEU A 167 4.87 -3.88 9.06
CA LEU A 167 5.70 -5.05 9.41
C LEU A 167 4.93 -6.36 9.28
N VAL A 168 3.67 -6.40 9.72
CA VAL A 168 2.79 -7.57 9.60
C VAL A 168 2.50 -7.88 8.12
N VAL A 169 2.29 -6.85 7.29
CA VAL A 169 2.14 -6.99 5.84
C VAL A 169 3.44 -7.51 5.22
N ALA A 170 4.60 -6.96 5.58
CA ALA A 170 5.89 -7.42 5.10
C ALA A 170 6.14 -8.91 5.42
N TRP A 171 5.86 -9.31 6.67
CA TRP A 171 5.92 -10.70 7.10
C TRP A 171 5.05 -11.60 6.24
N SER A 172 3.79 -11.22 5.99
CA SER A 172 2.87 -12.04 5.19
C SER A 172 3.38 -12.25 3.76
N ARG A 173 3.96 -11.22 3.14
CA ARG A 173 4.52 -11.31 1.77
C ARG A 173 5.71 -12.26 1.68
N VAL A 174 6.54 -12.34 2.71
CA VAL A 174 7.68 -13.27 2.77
C VAL A 174 7.19 -14.70 3.05
N VAL A 175 6.26 -14.89 3.99
CA VAL A 175 5.70 -16.21 4.31
C VAL A 175 4.99 -16.83 3.11
N LEU A 176 4.23 -16.04 2.35
CA LEU A 176 3.58 -16.48 1.12
C LEU A 176 4.54 -16.71 -0.04
N LYS A 177 5.85 -16.49 0.15
CA LYS A 177 6.89 -16.55 -0.89
C LYS A 177 6.58 -15.65 -2.09
N ALA A 178 5.74 -14.64 -1.90
CA ALA A 178 5.39 -13.69 -2.95
C ALA A 178 6.54 -12.70 -3.20
N HIS A 179 7.34 -12.43 -2.17
CA HIS A 179 8.51 -11.56 -2.21
C HIS A 179 9.66 -12.10 -1.36
N ARG A 180 10.89 -11.78 -1.79
CA ARG A 180 12.11 -11.99 -0.98
C ARG A 180 12.26 -10.87 0.06
N PRO A 181 12.99 -11.09 1.17
CA PRO A 181 13.24 -10.04 2.16
C PRO A 181 13.90 -8.77 1.57
N VAL A 182 14.78 -8.91 0.59
CA VAL A 182 15.40 -7.76 -0.11
C VAL A 182 14.37 -6.92 -0.87
N GLU A 183 13.40 -7.56 -1.53
CA GLU A 183 12.33 -6.89 -2.28
C GLU A 183 11.36 -6.13 -1.37
N VAL A 184 11.23 -6.61 -0.13
CA VAL A 184 10.50 -5.93 0.94
C VAL A 184 11.31 -4.73 1.45
N ALA A 185 12.61 -4.89 1.69
CA ALA A 185 13.48 -3.80 2.12
C ALA A 185 13.54 -2.66 1.09
N GLU A 186 13.62 -3.00 -0.20
CA GLU A 186 13.51 -2.04 -1.31
C GLU A 186 12.19 -1.26 -1.28
N ALA A 187 11.08 -1.94 -0.97
CA ALA A 187 9.77 -1.29 -0.83
C ALA A 187 9.76 -0.29 0.33
N TYR A 188 10.32 -0.64 1.49
CA TYR A 188 10.49 0.29 2.61
C TYR A 188 11.32 1.52 2.21
N ALA A 189 12.47 1.29 1.58
CA ALA A 189 13.38 2.37 1.20
C ALA A 189 12.74 3.33 0.21
N ILE A 190 12.18 2.82 -0.90
CA ILE A 190 11.55 3.63 -1.94
C ILE A 190 10.38 4.42 -1.39
N SER A 191 9.46 3.77 -0.66
CA SER A 191 8.25 4.42 -0.15
C SER A 191 8.55 5.43 0.96
N SER A 192 9.54 5.18 1.80
CA SER A 192 9.97 6.15 2.81
C SER A 192 10.62 7.37 2.14
N PHE A 193 11.53 7.14 1.19
CA PHE A 193 12.18 8.21 0.45
C PHE A 193 11.16 9.07 -0.31
N SER A 194 10.27 8.48 -1.11
CA SER A 194 9.27 9.21 -1.89
C SER A 194 8.31 9.99 -0.99
N SER A 195 7.86 9.39 0.12
CA SER A 195 6.92 10.06 1.03
C SER A 195 7.57 11.22 1.76
N ILE A 196 8.78 11.04 2.30
CA ILE A 196 9.50 12.09 3.02
C ILE A 196 9.87 13.24 2.08
N LEU A 197 10.31 12.92 0.85
CA LEU A 197 10.64 13.93 -0.16
C LEU A 197 9.44 14.85 -0.43
N ILE A 198 8.29 14.26 -0.73
CA ILE A 198 7.08 15.04 -1.05
C ILE A 198 6.56 15.81 0.15
N LEU A 199 6.53 15.20 1.34
CA LEU A 199 6.13 15.91 2.55
C LEU A 199 7.09 17.07 2.88
N SER A 200 8.38 16.94 2.57
CA SER A 200 9.36 18.02 2.79
C SER A 200 9.14 19.18 1.81
N VAL A 201 8.86 18.89 0.54
CA VAL A 201 8.59 19.90 -0.48
C VAL A 201 7.26 20.61 -0.22
N LEU A 202 6.19 19.87 0.03
CA LEU A 202 4.85 20.45 0.16
C LEU A 202 4.64 21.19 1.50
N ARG A 203 5.41 20.87 2.55
CA ARG A 203 5.45 21.66 3.79
C ARG A 203 6.11 23.04 3.60
N ALA A 204 7.04 23.15 2.66
CA ALA A 204 7.77 24.39 2.41
C ALA A 204 6.94 25.40 1.59
N ILE A 205 5.83 24.98 0.99
CA ILE A 205 4.93 25.85 0.26
C ILE A 205 3.96 26.49 1.27
N PRO A 206 3.99 27.82 1.48
CA PRO A 206 2.95 28.50 2.23
C PRO A 206 1.64 28.35 1.45
N MET A 207 0.76 27.49 1.95
CA MET A 207 -0.59 27.25 1.41
C MET A 207 -1.62 27.78 2.37
#